data_AF-A0AAU5E1T2-F1
#
_entry.id   AF-A0AAU5E1T2-F1
#
_cell.length_a   1.000
_cell.length_b   1.000
_cell.length_c   1.000
_cell.angle_alpha   90.00
_cell.angle_beta   90.00
_cell.angle_gamma   90.00
#
_symmetry.space_group_name_H-M   'P 1'
#
loop_
_entity.id
_entity.type
_entity.pdbx_description
1 polymer ?
#
loop_
_entity_poly.entity_id
_entity_poly.type
_entity_poly.pdbx_seq_one_letter_code
_entity_poly.pdbx_strand_id
1 'polypeptide(L)'
;MRPTTAGPEEDTARRSAPSPMLQRLAAERATGALMRDRGTLYLADGKVVHAESPSTPGIDILLTTGGTLPHEGWWDAVAQAGAGQRVGRYLVDSGHVPGGALELCHLGALYDAAFFALAPTRTPARFRYGVSHWIGPVRPVAVDAVQRETLRRRELLDRIWPEPLTDTAPVARTAHPVDAPVPPGRRRVLELADGVRTASDIAQELGRSAFHVLVDLRRLAAAGLVRAVRQGTEPSATAPGRVALPEVTADPDVALLRRLRDALEAL
;
A
#
# COMPACT_ATOMS: atom_id res chain seq x y z
N MET A 1 -0.61 19.00 -41.59
CA MET A 1 -0.46 17.97 -40.53
C MET A 1 -1.00 18.59 -39.24
N ARG A 2 -2.23 18.26 -38.84
CA ARG A 2 -2.83 18.79 -37.60
C ARG A 2 -2.32 17.98 -36.41
N PRO A 3 -1.90 18.60 -35.30
CA PRO A 3 -1.57 17.87 -34.09
C PRO A 3 -2.87 17.35 -33.46
N THR A 4 -2.92 16.04 -33.20
CA THR A 4 -3.97 15.39 -32.42
C THR A 4 -3.84 15.83 -30.97
N THR A 5 -4.67 16.77 -30.55
CA THR A 5 -4.93 17.04 -29.13
C THR A 5 -5.70 15.87 -28.55
N ALA A 6 -5.00 14.98 -27.85
CA ALA A 6 -5.66 14.04 -26.93
C ALA A 6 -6.39 14.87 -25.86
N GLY A 7 -7.72 14.84 -25.88
CA GLY A 7 -8.56 15.63 -24.98
C GLY A 7 -8.56 15.13 -23.53
N PRO A 8 -9.07 15.93 -22.58
CA PRO A 8 -9.18 15.56 -21.17
C PRO A 8 -9.98 14.26 -20.93
N GLU A 9 -10.87 13.89 -21.86
CA GLU A 9 -11.67 12.66 -21.79
C GLU A 9 -10.86 11.36 -21.89
N GLU A 10 -9.76 11.33 -22.65
CA GLU A 10 -8.86 10.15 -22.69
C GLU A 10 -8.13 9.95 -21.37
N ASP A 11 -7.79 11.04 -20.68
CA ASP A 11 -7.12 11.01 -19.39
C ASP A 11 -8.09 10.59 -18.27
N THR A 12 -9.36 11.01 -18.34
CA THR A 12 -10.42 10.52 -17.45
C THR A 12 -10.75 9.05 -17.69
N ALA A 13 -10.83 8.59 -18.95
CA ALA A 13 -11.09 7.19 -19.29
C ALA A 13 -9.95 6.24 -18.85
N ARG A 14 -8.69 6.67 -18.95
CA ARG A 14 -7.53 5.90 -18.44
C ARG A 14 -7.44 5.86 -16.91
N ARG A 15 -8.02 6.83 -16.20
CA ARG A 15 -8.09 6.86 -14.73
C ARG A 15 -9.12 5.88 -14.14
N SER A 16 -10.12 5.49 -14.92
CA SER A 16 -11.24 4.63 -14.49
C SER A 16 -11.15 3.17 -14.93
N ALA A 17 -10.25 2.81 -15.86
CA ALA A 17 -10.28 1.47 -16.43
C ALA A 17 -9.85 0.40 -15.41
N PRO A 18 -10.69 -0.62 -15.16
CA PRO A 18 -10.29 -1.78 -14.38
C PRO A 18 -9.08 -2.44 -15.03
N SER A 19 -8.16 -2.99 -14.22
CA SER A 19 -7.00 -3.73 -14.73
C SER A 19 -7.44 -4.88 -15.65
N PRO A 20 -7.24 -4.80 -16.99
CA PRO A 20 -7.70 -5.84 -17.91
C PRO A 20 -6.94 -7.15 -17.68
N MET A 21 -5.67 -7.05 -17.28
CA MET A 21 -4.86 -8.20 -16.89
C MET A 21 -5.43 -8.92 -15.65
N LEU A 22 -5.90 -8.18 -14.66
CA LEU A 22 -6.45 -8.81 -13.44
C LEU A 22 -7.77 -9.54 -13.74
N GLN A 23 -8.61 -8.98 -14.61
CA GLN A 23 -9.84 -9.63 -15.08
C GLN A 23 -9.55 -10.90 -15.87
N ARG A 24 -8.54 -10.86 -16.74
CA ARG A 24 -8.09 -12.04 -17.47
C ARG A 24 -7.61 -13.15 -16.51
N LEU A 25 -6.78 -12.83 -15.53
CA LEU A 25 -6.30 -13.79 -14.52
C LEU A 25 -7.46 -14.39 -13.71
N ALA A 26 -8.49 -13.60 -13.39
CA ALA A 26 -9.71 -14.11 -12.76
C ALA A 26 -10.46 -15.10 -13.66
N ALA A 27 -10.65 -14.77 -14.94
CA ALA A 27 -11.33 -15.64 -15.89
C ALA A 27 -10.58 -16.97 -16.12
N GLU A 28 -9.24 -16.92 -16.14
CA GLU A 28 -8.37 -18.08 -16.25
C GLU A 28 -8.25 -18.88 -14.93
N ARG A 29 -8.91 -18.43 -13.85
CA ARG A 29 -8.80 -19.01 -12.50
C ARG A 29 -7.36 -19.11 -12.00
N ALA A 30 -6.52 -18.15 -12.38
CA ALA A 30 -5.10 -18.19 -12.10
C ALA A 30 -4.82 -18.16 -10.59
N THR A 31 -3.78 -18.91 -10.20
CA THR A 31 -3.22 -18.91 -8.84
C THR A 31 -1.77 -18.43 -8.93
N GLY A 32 -1.44 -17.38 -8.17
CA GLY A 32 -0.14 -16.72 -8.27
C GLY A 32 -0.15 -15.29 -7.73
N ALA A 33 0.95 -14.57 -7.94
CA ALA A 33 1.12 -13.19 -7.50
C ALA A 33 1.19 -12.23 -8.70
N LEU A 34 0.32 -11.21 -8.70
CA LEU A 34 0.35 -10.07 -9.62
C LEU A 34 1.13 -8.92 -8.99
N MET A 35 2.34 -8.69 -9.48
CA MET A 35 3.25 -7.64 -9.02
C MET A 35 3.02 -6.35 -9.82
N ARG A 36 2.92 -5.25 -9.09
CA ARG A 36 2.79 -3.87 -9.58
C ARG A 36 3.84 -3.00 -8.89
N ASP A 37 4.02 -1.80 -9.43
CA ASP A 37 4.95 -0.80 -8.90
C ASP A 37 4.70 -0.46 -7.43
N ARG A 38 3.42 -0.38 -7.03
CA ARG A 38 3.00 0.04 -5.68
C ARG A 38 2.44 -1.08 -4.82
N GLY A 39 2.62 -2.34 -5.21
CA GLY A 39 2.16 -3.46 -4.40
C GLY A 39 1.93 -4.76 -5.18
N THR A 40 1.44 -5.76 -4.48
CA THR A 40 1.23 -7.12 -5.02
C THR A 40 -0.19 -7.58 -4.66
N LEU A 41 -0.87 -8.23 -5.61
CA LEU A 41 -2.11 -8.96 -5.35
C LEU A 41 -1.85 -10.45 -5.49
N TYR A 42 -2.24 -11.22 -4.48
CA TYR A 42 -2.15 -12.69 -4.48
C TYR A 42 -3.49 -13.27 -4.87
N LEU A 43 -3.47 -14.17 -5.85
CA LEU A 43 -4.65 -14.82 -6.40
C LEU A 43 -4.62 -16.33 -6.12
N ALA A 44 -5.79 -16.90 -5.84
CA ALA A 44 -6.03 -18.34 -5.85
C ALA A 44 -7.40 -18.62 -6.47
N ASP A 45 -7.46 -19.55 -7.44
CA ASP A 45 -8.68 -19.86 -8.21
C ASP A 45 -9.36 -18.59 -8.77
N GLY A 46 -8.55 -17.65 -9.28
CA GLY A 46 -9.04 -16.38 -9.85
C GLY A 46 -9.60 -15.37 -8.86
N LYS A 47 -9.51 -15.63 -7.54
CA LYS A 47 -9.93 -14.70 -6.47
C LYS A 47 -8.73 -14.08 -5.79
N VAL A 48 -8.84 -12.84 -5.36
CA VAL A 48 -7.81 -12.16 -4.55
C VAL A 48 -7.89 -12.71 -3.14
N VAL A 49 -6.82 -13.37 -2.69
CA VAL A 49 -6.72 -13.95 -1.34
C VAL A 49 -5.88 -13.12 -0.39
N HIS A 50 -5.02 -12.24 -0.91
CA HIS A 50 -4.26 -11.28 -0.13
C HIS A 50 -3.76 -10.15 -1.03
N ALA A 51 -3.37 -9.02 -0.42
CA ALA A 51 -2.67 -7.95 -1.11
C ALA A 51 -1.73 -7.23 -0.16
N GLU A 52 -0.61 -6.74 -0.68
CA GLU A 52 0.41 -6.01 0.07
C GLU A 52 0.79 -4.72 -0.68
N SER A 53 1.06 -3.66 0.06
CA SER A 53 1.63 -2.44 -0.48
C SER A 53 2.48 -1.75 0.59
N PRO A 54 3.66 -1.22 0.23
CA PRO A 54 4.49 -0.46 1.17
C PRO A 54 3.82 0.85 1.64
N SER A 55 2.75 1.29 0.97
CA SER A 55 2.03 2.53 1.29
C SER A 55 0.94 2.37 2.35
N THR A 56 0.77 1.18 2.91
CA THR A 56 -0.26 0.92 3.92
C THR A 56 0.24 -0.08 4.96
N PRO A 57 -0.25 0.00 6.21
CA PRO A 57 -0.01 -1.05 7.18
C PRO A 57 -0.47 -2.41 6.69
N GLY A 58 0.34 -3.43 6.94
CA GLY A 58 -0.02 -4.81 6.75
C GLY A 58 -0.96 -5.31 7.84
N ILE A 59 -1.47 -6.53 7.66
CA ILE A 59 -2.36 -7.17 8.62
C ILE A 59 -1.68 -7.43 9.97
N ASP A 60 -0.36 -7.62 9.99
CA ASP A 60 0.49 -7.72 11.17
C ASP A 60 0.35 -6.48 12.07
N ILE A 61 0.47 -5.29 11.48
CA ILE A 61 0.34 -4.02 12.19
C ILE A 61 -1.10 -3.84 12.65
N LEU A 62 -2.10 -4.13 11.81
CA LEU A 62 -3.50 -3.99 12.19
C LEU A 62 -3.91 -4.90 13.36
N LEU A 63 -3.39 -6.13 13.42
CA LEU A 63 -3.67 -7.07 14.51
C LEU A 63 -2.93 -6.69 15.80
N THR A 64 -1.71 -6.16 15.69
CA THR A 64 -0.86 -5.87 16.85
C THR A 64 -1.15 -4.51 17.47
N THR A 65 -1.29 -3.44 16.68
CA THR A 65 -1.58 -2.09 17.20
C THR A 65 -2.96 -1.99 17.84
N GLY A 66 -3.92 -2.79 17.38
CA GLY A 66 -5.27 -2.88 17.96
C GLY A 66 -5.35 -3.69 19.26
N GLY A 67 -4.23 -4.27 19.73
CA GLY A 67 -4.18 -5.13 20.91
C GLY A 67 -4.88 -6.48 20.75
N THR A 68 -5.24 -6.85 19.51
CA THR A 68 -5.87 -8.15 19.22
C THR A 68 -4.86 -9.30 19.31
N LEU A 69 -3.58 -9.01 19.04
CA LEU A 69 -2.48 -9.96 19.09
C LEU A 69 -1.23 -9.28 19.67
N PRO A 70 -0.56 -9.86 20.68
CA PRO A 70 0.77 -9.40 21.09
C PRO A 70 1.78 -9.53 19.94
N HIS A 71 2.77 -8.65 19.87
CA HIS A 71 3.70 -8.61 18.72
C HIS A 71 4.49 -9.91 18.56
N GLU A 72 4.90 -10.52 19.67
CA GLU A 72 5.58 -11.81 19.72
C GLU A 72 4.72 -12.95 19.15
N GLY A 73 3.42 -12.95 19.45
CA GLY A 73 2.49 -13.98 18.98
C GLY A 73 2.31 -13.99 17.46
N TRP A 74 2.57 -12.87 16.79
CA TRP A 74 2.61 -12.81 15.33
C TRP A 74 3.80 -13.59 14.77
N TRP A 75 5.01 -13.32 15.27
CA TRP A 75 6.23 -13.96 14.76
C TRP A 75 6.27 -15.45 15.07
N ASP A 76 5.74 -15.86 16.23
CA ASP A 76 5.57 -17.27 16.56
C ASP A 76 4.64 -17.97 15.55
N ALA A 77 3.51 -17.35 15.21
CA ALA A 77 2.60 -17.91 14.22
C ALA A 77 3.23 -18.01 12.82
N VAL A 78 4.04 -17.02 12.42
CA VAL A 78 4.81 -17.06 11.17
C VAL A 78 5.82 -18.20 11.18
N ALA A 79 6.57 -18.37 12.26
CA ALA A 79 7.54 -19.45 12.41
C ALA A 79 6.87 -20.83 12.28
N GLN A 80 5.71 -21.01 12.93
CA GLN A 80 5.10 -22.34 13.00
C GLN A 80 4.28 -22.71 11.77
N ALA A 81 3.68 -21.73 11.10
CA ALA A 81 2.71 -21.99 10.03
C ALA A 81 3.02 -21.29 8.69
N GLY A 82 4.08 -20.48 8.62
CA GLY A 82 4.46 -19.73 7.41
C GLY A 82 4.84 -20.62 6.24
N ALA A 83 5.68 -21.64 6.47
CA ALA A 83 6.08 -22.61 5.44
C ALA A 83 4.88 -23.39 4.86
N GLY A 84 3.87 -23.63 5.69
CA GLY A 84 2.63 -24.29 5.29
C GLY A 84 1.60 -23.37 4.65
N GLN A 85 1.85 -22.06 4.57
CA GLN A 85 0.91 -21.04 4.11
C GLN A 85 -0.41 -21.05 4.91
N ARG A 86 -0.31 -21.18 6.24
CA ARG A 86 -1.47 -21.33 7.13
C ARG A 86 -1.43 -20.42 8.36
N VAL A 87 -0.68 -19.31 8.33
CA VAL A 87 -0.55 -18.45 9.52
C VAL A 87 -1.89 -17.92 10.01
N GLY A 88 -2.76 -17.45 9.11
CA GLY A 88 -4.09 -16.99 9.50
C GLY A 88 -4.91 -18.08 10.17
N ARG A 89 -4.93 -19.29 9.61
CA ARG A 89 -5.62 -20.43 10.21
C ARG A 89 -5.01 -20.82 11.56
N TYR A 90 -3.69 -20.84 11.68
CA TYR A 90 -3.00 -21.15 12.92
C TYR A 90 -3.38 -20.17 14.03
N LEU A 91 -3.41 -18.86 13.76
CA LEU A 91 -3.80 -17.84 14.73
C LEU A 91 -5.21 -18.05 15.28
N VAL A 92 -6.13 -18.58 14.46
CA VAL A 92 -7.50 -18.91 14.88
C VAL A 92 -7.54 -20.22 15.64
N ASP A 93 -6.94 -21.29 15.10
CA ASP A 93 -6.96 -22.63 15.66
C ASP A 93 -6.23 -22.69 17.03
N SER A 94 -5.22 -21.82 17.24
CA SER A 94 -4.49 -21.66 18.51
C SER A 94 -5.19 -20.74 19.52
N GLY A 95 -6.28 -20.07 19.12
CA GLY A 95 -7.02 -19.14 19.98
C GLY A 95 -6.35 -17.78 20.19
N HIS A 96 -5.25 -17.47 19.50
CA HIS A 96 -4.58 -16.18 19.59
C HIS A 96 -5.40 -15.03 19.00
N VAL A 97 -6.20 -15.29 17.96
CA VAL A 97 -7.04 -14.29 17.31
C VAL A 97 -8.42 -14.88 16.99
N PRO A 98 -9.53 -14.22 17.38
CA PRO A 98 -10.87 -14.63 16.94
C PRO A 98 -10.99 -14.60 15.41
N GLY A 99 -11.61 -15.61 14.80
CA GLY A 99 -11.75 -15.71 13.34
C GLY A 99 -12.38 -14.48 12.68
N GLY A 100 -13.41 -13.89 13.29
CA GLY A 100 -14.04 -12.66 12.79
C GLY A 100 -13.12 -11.44 12.86
N ALA A 101 -12.28 -11.33 13.88
CA ALA A 101 -11.30 -10.25 13.99
C ALA A 101 -10.23 -10.38 12.90
N LEU A 102 -9.73 -11.60 12.67
CA LEU A 102 -8.80 -11.88 11.58
C LEU A 102 -9.40 -11.53 10.21
N GLU A 103 -10.65 -11.94 9.95
CA GLU A 103 -11.32 -11.64 8.68
C GLU A 103 -11.50 -10.13 8.46
N LEU A 104 -11.89 -9.37 9.49
CA LEU A 104 -12.02 -7.91 9.40
C LEU A 104 -10.67 -7.22 9.12
N CYS A 105 -9.61 -7.59 9.86
CA CYS A 105 -8.27 -7.05 9.63
C CYS A 105 -7.73 -7.45 8.25
N HIS A 106 -7.95 -8.69 7.82
CA HIS A 106 -7.54 -9.18 6.51
C HIS A 106 -8.23 -8.43 5.37
N LEU A 107 -9.55 -8.29 5.42
CA LEU A 107 -10.29 -7.55 4.40
C LEU A 107 -9.89 -6.07 4.39
N GLY A 108 -9.70 -5.46 5.57
CA GLY A 108 -9.19 -4.11 5.72
C GLY A 108 -7.85 -3.92 5.00
N ALA A 109 -6.85 -4.74 5.33
CA ALA A 109 -5.53 -4.71 4.72
C ALA A 109 -5.58 -4.99 3.21
N LEU A 110 -6.38 -5.98 2.78
CA LEU A 110 -6.51 -6.36 1.37
C LEU A 110 -7.03 -5.20 0.52
N TYR A 111 -8.14 -4.56 0.93
CA TYR A 111 -8.70 -3.45 0.15
C TYR A 111 -7.81 -2.21 0.19
N ASP A 112 -7.10 -1.97 1.30
CA ASP A 112 -6.17 -0.85 1.40
C ASP A 112 -4.95 -1.05 0.50
N ALA A 113 -4.30 -2.22 0.57
CA ALA A 113 -3.18 -2.55 -0.29
C ALA A 113 -3.59 -2.59 -1.76
N ALA A 114 -4.77 -3.14 -2.08
CA ALA A 114 -5.29 -3.17 -3.45
C ALA A 114 -5.53 -1.76 -3.99
N PHE A 115 -5.99 -0.80 -3.17
CA PHE A 115 -6.17 0.59 -3.58
C PHE A 115 -4.86 1.19 -4.12
N PHE A 116 -3.73 0.96 -3.43
CA PHE A 116 -2.41 1.41 -3.87
C PHE A 116 -1.84 0.57 -5.01
N ALA A 117 -1.92 -0.76 -4.95
CA ALA A 117 -1.38 -1.67 -5.97
C ALA A 117 -2.06 -1.50 -7.33
N LEU A 118 -3.33 -1.10 -7.33
CA LEU A 118 -4.11 -0.83 -8.55
C LEU A 118 -4.08 0.63 -8.98
N ALA A 119 -3.33 1.51 -8.31
CA ALA A 119 -3.12 2.89 -8.73
C ALA A 119 -2.68 2.96 -10.20
N PRO A 120 -3.16 3.94 -10.99
CA PRO A 120 -2.74 4.09 -12.38
C PRO A 120 -1.21 4.21 -12.47
N THR A 121 -0.59 3.38 -13.30
CA THR A 121 0.86 3.36 -13.51
C THR A 121 1.18 3.04 -14.96
N ARG A 122 2.31 3.56 -15.44
CA ARG A 122 2.88 3.22 -16.76
C ARG A 122 3.75 1.96 -16.70
N THR A 123 4.06 1.48 -15.50
CA THR A 123 4.89 0.30 -15.29
C THR A 123 4.08 -0.97 -15.58
N PRO A 124 4.59 -1.89 -16.43
CA PRO A 124 3.88 -3.13 -16.74
C PRO A 124 3.75 -4.01 -15.50
N ALA A 125 2.59 -4.66 -15.36
CA ALA A 125 2.40 -5.71 -14.36
C ALA A 125 3.17 -6.97 -14.74
N ARG A 126 3.58 -7.73 -13.72
CA ARG A 126 4.17 -9.07 -13.89
C ARG A 126 3.36 -10.08 -13.08
N PHE A 127 3.12 -11.25 -13.62
CA PHE A 127 2.43 -12.33 -12.90
C PHE A 127 3.34 -13.53 -12.72
N ARG A 128 3.41 -14.06 -11.50
CA ARG A 128 4.13 -15.30 -11.18
C ARG A 128 3.16 -16.35 -10.72
N TYR A 129 2.99 -17.40 -11.53
CA TYR A 129 2.15 -18.55 -11.21
C TYR A 129 2.69 -19.32 -10.00
N GLY A 130 1.78 -19.93 -9.23
CA GLY A 130 2.11 -20.81 -8.11
C GLY A 130 2.65 -20.10 -6.85
N VAL A 131 2.81 -18.77 -6.89
CA VAL A 131 3.19 -17.97 -5.72
C VAL A 131 1.95 -17.69 -4.87
N SER A 132 1.99 -18.11 -3.62
CA SER A 132 0.94 -17.84 -2.63
C SER A 132 1.50 -17.05 -1.46
N HIS A 133 0.64 -16.26 -0.83
CA HIS A 133 1.02 -15.54 0.40
C HIS A 133 1.06 -16.51 1.58
N TRP A 134 2.07 -16.38 2.44
CA TRP A 134 2.30 -17.25 3.59
C TRP A 134 1.18 -17.16 4.65
N ILE A 135 0.38 -16.10 4.65
CA ILE A 135 -0.78 -16.00 5.56
C ILE A 135 -1.85 -17.05 5.26
N GLY A 136 -1.85 -17.58 4.04
CA GLY A 136 -2.89 -18.47 3.54
C GLY A 136 -4.18 -17.74 3.18
N PRO A 137 -5.16 -18.44 2.58
CA PRO A 137 -6.46 -17.87 2.31
C PRO A 137 -7.23 -17.66 3.61
N VAL A 138 -7.55 -16.40 3.93
CA VAL A 138 -8.49 -16.04 5.02
C VAL A 138 -9.88 -15.88 4.43
N ARG A 139 -10.11 -14.78 3.69
CA ARG A 139 -11.35 -14.53 2.95
C ARG A 139 -11.06 -14.19 1.49
N PRO A 140 -11.27 -15.13 0.54
CA PRO A 140 -11.12 -14.83 -0.88
C PRO A 140 -12.15 -13.79 -1.35
N VAL A 141 -11.69 -12.80 -2.12
CA VAL A 141 -12.52 -11.72 -2.68
C VAL A 141 -12.51 -11.80 -4.21
N ALA A 142 -13.68 -11.66 -4.82
CA ALA A 142 -13.77 -11.64 -6.28
C ALA A 142 -13.07 -10.39 -6.85
N VAL A 143 -12.36 -10.55 -7.98
CA VAL A 143 -11.58 -9.47 -8.61
C VAL A 143 -12.43 -8.25 -8.93
N ASP A 144 -13.65 -8.45 -9.39
CA ASP A 144 -14.60 -7.39 -9.71
C ASP A 144 -14.99 -6.58 -8.46
N ALA A 145 -15.13 -7.22 -7.30
CA ALA A 145 -15.37 -6.54 -6.03
C ALA A 145 -14.18 -5.67 -5.60
N VAL A 146 -12.95 -6.17 -5.74
CA VAL A 146 -11.73 -5.40 -5.46
C VAL A 146 -11.61 -4.18 -6.37
N GLN A 147 -11.91 -4.35 -7.66
CA GLN A 147 -11.88 -3.25 -8.63
C GLN A 147 -12.96 -2.20 -8.33
N ARG A 148 -14.20 -2.64 -8.06
CA ARG A 148 -15.29 -1.73 -7.68
C ARG A 148 -14.97 -0.93 -6.41
N GLU A 149 -14.48 -1.57 -5.37
CA GLU A 149 -14.12 -0.87 -4.13
C GLU A 149 -12.96 0.11 -4.37
N THR A 150 -11.97 -0.27 -5.18
CA THR A 150 -10.87 0.65 -5.56
C THR A 150 -11.39 1.91 -6.25
N LEU A 151 -12.31 1.77 -7.21
CA LEU A 151 -12.92 2.90 -7.91
C LEU A 151 -13.77 3.75 -6.96
N ARG A 152 -14.63 3.12 -6.16
CA ARG A 152 -15.46 3.79 -5.14
C ARG A 152 -14.62 4.64 -4.18
N ARG A 153 -13.45 4.13 -3.76
CA ARG A 153 -12.50 4.85 -2.88
C ARG A 153 -11.90 6.08 -3.56
N ARG A 154 -11.50 5.98 -4.83
CA ARG A 154 -11.01 7.13 -5.62
C ARG A 154 -12.07 8.21 -5.76
N GLU A 155 -13.26 7.81 -6.19
CA GLU A 155 -14.39 8.72 -6.32
C GLU A 155 -14.75 9.40 -4.99
N LEU A 156 -14.61 8.70 -3.87
CA LEU A 156 -14.83 9.30 -2.56
C LEU A 156 -13.78 10.37 -2.24
N LEU A 157 -12.50 10.11 -2.47
CA LEU A 157 -11.44 11.09 -2.23
C LEU A 157 -11.62 12.33 -3.12
N ASP A 158 -11.93 12.13 -4.40
CA ASP A 158 -12.18 13.21 -5.36
C ASP A 158 -13.39 14.06 -4.95
N ARG A 159 -14.46 13.45 -4.42
CA ARG A 159 -15.63 14.17 -3.89
C ARG A 159 -15.33 14.98 -2.62
N ILE A 160 -14.43 14.50 -1.75
CA ILE A 160 -14.09 15.19 -0.50
C ILE A 160 -13.26 16.44 -0.79
N TRP A 161 -12.22 16.29 -1.60
CA TRP A 161 -11.31 17.38 -1.96
C TRP A 161 -10.57 16.96 -3.22
N PRO A 162 -10.75 17.58 -4.40
CA PRO A 162 -10.21 17.03 -5.65
C PRO A 162 -8.67 17.00 -5.76
N GLU A 163 -7.95 17.85 -5.03
CA GLU A 163 -6.49 17.98 -5.14
C GLU A 163 -5.76 16.78 -4.50
N PRO A 164 -5.02 15.96 -5.28
CA PRO A 164 -4.44 14.71 -4.78
C PRO A 164 -3.05 14.87 -4.16
N LEU A 165 -2.45 16.06 -4.19
CA LEU A 165 -1.08 16.26 -3.71
C LEU A 165 -0.86 15.80 -2.27
N THR A 166 -1.88 15.92 -1.39
CA THR A 166 -1.79 15.49 0.01
C THR A 166 -1.74 13.97 0.19
N ASP A 167 -2.06 13.20 -0.85
CA ASP A 167 -2.08 11.74 -0.75
C ASP A 167 -0.67 11.14 -0.80
N THR A 168 0.25 11.84 -1.47
CA THR A 168 1.61 11.35 -1.73
C THR A 168 2.70 12.26 -1.20
N ALA A 169 2.46 13.58 -1.12
CA ALA A 169 3.46 14.52 -0.63
C ALA A 169 3.48 14.54 0.91
N PRO A 170 4.61 14.94 1.53
CA PRO A 170 4.64 15.31 2.94
C PRO A 170 3.56 16.35 3.26
N VAL A 171 2.95 16.24 4.43
CA VAL A 171 1.84 17.13 4.85
C VAL A 171 2.22 17.97 6.06
N ALA A 172 1.97 19.27 5.98
CA ALA A 172 2.22 20.22 7.06
C ALA A 172 0.92 20.85 7.54
N ARG A 173 0.81 21.08 8.85
CA ARG A 173 -0.20 21.97 9.44
C ARG A 173 -0.10 23.37 8.85
N THR A 174 -1.24 23.99 8.60
CA THR A 174 -1.30 25.43 8.32
C THR A 174 -1.35 26.21 9.64
N ALA A 175 -1.04 27.51 9.58
CA ALA A 175 -1.25 28.41 10.71
C ALA A 175 -2.72 28.85 10.84
N HIS A 176 -3.64 28.22 10.10
CA HIS A 176 -5.04 28.64 10.07
C HIS A 176 -5.72 28.30 11.40
N PRO A 177 -6.45 29.23 12.01
CA PRO A 177 -7.20 28.95 13.22
C PRO A 177 -8.25 27.86 12.95
N VAL A 178 -8.51 27.05 13.97
CA VAL A 178 -9.50 25.98 13.90
C VAL A 178 -10.86 26.60 14.24
N ASP A 179 -11.66 26.87 13.20
CA ASP A 179 -12.98 27.49 13.38
C ASP A 179 -14.03 26.55 13.99
N ALA A 180 -13.82 25.23 13.87
CA ALA A 180 -14.73 24.20 14.39
C ALA A 180 -13.96 23.02 15.02
N PRO A 181 -14.50 22.37 16.09
CA PRO A 181 -13.84 21.25 16.74
C PRO A 181 -13.48 20.11 15.77
N VAL A 182 -12.19 19.74 15.72
CA VAL A 182 -11.72 18.61 14.95
C VAL A 182 -12.03 17.31 15.70
N PRO A 183 -12.73 16.32 15.11
CA PRO A 183 -13.01 15.05 15.77
C PRO A 183 -11.72 14.36 16.26
N PRO A 184 -11.74 13.63 17.39
CA PRO A 184 -10.54 13.06 18.00
C PRO A 184 -9.68 12.22 17.04
N GLY A 185 -10.32 11.41 16.19
CA GLY A 185 -9.62 10.59 15.19
C GLY A 185 -8.87 11.39 14.13
N ARG A 186 -9.42 12.54 13.69
CA ARG A 186 -8.78 13.48 12.76
C ARG A 186 -7.71 14.32 13.45
N ARG A 187 -7.89 14.61 14.75
CA ARG A 187 -6.93 15.39 15.53
C ARG A 187 -5.57 14.67 15.63
N ARG A 188 -5.55 13.36 15.85
CA ARG A 188 -4.30 12.56 15.86
C ARG A 188 -3.56 12.62 14.51
N VAL A 189 -4.30 12.58 13.39
CA VAL A 189 -3.71 12.75 12.05
C VAL A 189 -3.13 14.15 11.87
N LEU A 190 -3.85 15.18 12.32
CA LEU A 190 -3.39 16.57 12.29
C LEU A 190 -2.12 16.80 13.14
N GLU A 191 -2.04 16.17 14.31
CA GLU A 191 -0.89 16.25 15.22
C GLU A 191 0.40 15.67 14.59
N LEU A 192 0.28 14.68 13.69
CA LEU A 192 1.39 14.08 12.96
C LEU A 192 1.74 14.78 11.64
N ALA A 193 1.01 15.83 11.24
CA ALA A 193 1.31 16.62 10.04
C ALA A 193 2.44 17.64 10.30
N ASP A 194 3.66 17.14 10.31
CA ASP A 194 4.91 17.85 10.63
C ASP A 194 5.64 18.45 9.41
N GLY A 195 5.14 18.21 8.20
CA GLY A 195 5.76 18.63 6.94
C GLY A 195 6.81 17.66 6.39
N VAL A 196 7.07 16.55 7.09
CA VAL A 196 8.00 15.49 6.69
C VAL A 196 7.24 14.21 6.35
N ARG A 197 6.26 13.82 7.17
CA ARG A 197 5.49 12.60 6.99
C ARG A 197 4.48 12.72 5.85
N THR A 198 4.37 11.65 5.07
CA THR A 198 3.30 11.41 4.09
C THR A 198 2.07 10.78 4.77
N ALA A 199 0.97 10.67 4.03
CA ALA A 199 -0.20 9.91 4.46
C ALA A 199 0.13 8.43 4.81
N SER A 200 1.07 7.83 4.08
CA SER A 200 1.50 6.44 4.33
C SER A 200 2.25 6.35 5.66
N ASP A 201 3.16 7.28 5.93
CA ASP A 201 3.94 7.30 7.18
C ASP A 201 3.04 7.49 8.39
N ILE A 202 2.05 8.40 8.28
CA ILE A 202 1.06 8.64 9.33
C ILE A 202 0.21 7.37 9.57
N ALA A 203 -0.17 6.66 8.51
CA ALA A 203 -0.93 5.42 8.63
C ALA A 203 -0.15 4.31 9.34
N GLN A 204 1.15 4.16 9.02
CA GLN A 204 2.06 3.24 9.69
C GLN A 204 2.21 3.56 11.17
N GLU A 205 2.51 4.82 11.51
CA GLU A 205 2.65 5.28 12.89
C GLU A 205 1.38 5.04 13.73
N LEU A 206 0.20 5.27 13.13
CA LEU A 206 -1.06 5.10 13.82
C LEU A 206 -1.58 3.64 13.83
N GLY A 207 -0.97 2.73 13.07
CA GLY A 207 -1.49 1.38 12.83
C GLY A 207 -2.92 1.39 12.29
N ARG A 208 -3.23 2.33 11.39
CA ARG A 208 -4.57 2.54 10.82
C ARG A 208 -4.54 2.36 9.31
N SER A 209 -5.69 2.01 8.73
CA SER A 209 -5.85 2.02 7.28
C SER A 209 -5.39 3.35 6.66
N ALA A 210 -4.47 3.26 5.70
CA ALA A 210 -3.96 4.39 4.94
C ALA A 210 -5.08 5.09 4.17
N PHE A 211 -6.04 4.36 3.59
CA PHE A 211 -7.23 4.96 3.00
C PHE A 211 -8.03 5.83 3.99
N HIS A 212 -8.20 5.40 5.23
CA HIS A 212 -8.88 6.23 6.24
C HIS A 212 -8.06 7.47 6.61
N VAL A 213 -6.73 7.37 6.65
CA VAL A 213 -5.84 8.52 6.83
C VAL A 213 -5.96 9.49 5.64
N LEU A 214 -6.04 9.00 4.40
CA LEU A 214 -6.29 9.82 3.21
C LEU A 214 -7.63 10.57 3.30
N VAL A 215 -8.71 9.90 3.71
CA VAL A 215 -10.02 10.54 3.94
C VAL A 215 -9.91 11.64 4.99
N ASP A 216 -9.22 11.38 6.10
CA ASP A 216 -9.01 12.35 7.17
C ASP A 216 -8.19 13.56 6.67
N LEU A 217 -7.10 13.33 5.93
CA LEU A 217 -6.26 14.39 5.34
C LEU A 217 -6.98 15.23 4.29
N ARG A 218 -7.74 14.61 3.38
CA ARG A 218 -8.55 15.34 2.37
C ARG A 218 -9.57 16.25 3.06
N ARG A 219 -10.21 15.78 4.15
CA ARG A 219 -11.12 16.60 4.96
C ARG A 219 -10.41 17.73 5.70
N LEU A 220 -9.21 17.49 6.22
CA LEU A 220 -8.40 18.54 6.86
C LEU A 220 -7.91 19.57 5.84
N ALA A 221 -7.56 19.14 4.62
CA ALA A 221 -7.14 20.02 3.53
C ALA A 221 -8.30 20.90 3.04
N ALA A 222 -9.49 20.32 2.89
CA ALA A 222 -10.70 21.06 2.57
C ALA A 222 -11.07 22.12 3.63
N ALA A 223 -10.73 21.86 4.90
CA ALA A 223 -10.87 22.81 6.00
C ALA A 223 -9.69 23.79 6.11
N GLY A 224 -8.71 23.74 5.20
CA GLY A 224 -7.54 24.62 5.21
C GLY A 224 -6.56 24.36 6.35
N LEU A 225 -6.67 23.24 7.08
CA LEU A 225 -5.87 22.91 8.27
C LEU A 225 -4.54 22.21 7.94
N VAL A 226 -4.46 21.56 6.78
CA VAL A 226 -3.22 20.95 6.28
C VAL A 226 -2.99 21.34 4.83
N ARG A 227 -1.72 21.33 4.44
CA ARG A 227 -1.31 21.50 3.04
C ARG A 227 -0.24 20.48 2.68
N ALA A 228 -0.21 20.08 1.42
CA ALA A 228 0.94 19.38 0.86
C ALA A 228 2.16 20.31 0.85
N VAL A 229 3.29 19.80 1.35
CA VAL A 229 4.59 20.45 1.18
C VAL A 229 5.09 20.04 -0.19
N ARG A 230 5.05 20.98 -1.14
CA ARG A 230 5.76 20.79 -2.40
C ARG A 230 7.24 20.79 -2.08
N GLN A 231 7.89 19.64 -2.24
CA GLN A 231 9.35 19.61 -2.27
C GLN A 231 9.75 20.47 -3.47
N GLY A 232 10.29 21.66 -3.20
CA GLY A 232 10.91 22.45 -4.24
C GLY A 232 12.02 21.60 -4.84
N THR A 233 11.90 21.25 -6.12
CA THR A 233 13.11 21.03 -6.91
C THR A 233 13.78 22.39 -6.98
N GLU A 234 14.58 22.75 -5.98
CA GLU A 234 15.56 23.79 -6.19
C GLU A 234 16.48 23.27 -7.30
N PRO A 235 16.58 23.95 -8.46
CA PRO A 235 17.66 23.66 -9.36
C PRO A 235 18.92 24.07 -8.61
N SER A 236 19.71 23.09 -8.18
CA SER A 236 21.03 23.33 -7.60
C SER A 236 21.85 24.06 -8.66
N ALA A 237 21.85 25.39 -8.61
CA ALA A 237 22.83 26.23 -9.26
C ALA A 237 24.12 26.07 -8.47
N THR A 238 24.79 24.93 -8.69
CA THR A 238 26.16 24.71 -8.25
C THR A 238 26.89 24.19 -9.48
N ALA A 239 27.96 24.91 -9.83
CA ALA A 239 28.88 24.65 -10.93
C ALA A 239 29.22 23.16 -11.11
N PRO A 240 29.70 22.72 -12.29
CA PRO A 240 30.04 21.32 -12.56
C PRO A 240 31.27 20.88 -11.72
N GLY A 241 31.01 20.57 -10.46
CA GLY A 241 31.91 19.85 -9.57
C GLY A 241 31.66 18.36 -9.78
N ARG A 242 32.64 17.71 -10.39
CA ARG A 242 32.79 16.25 -10.51
C ARG A 242 32.17 15.54 -9.30
N VAL A 243 31.12 14.76 -9.53
CA VAL A 243 30.59 13.81 -8.54
C VAL A 243 31.72 12.83 -8.22
N ALA A 244 32.35 12.99 -7.07
CA ALA A 244 33.13 11.93 -6.47
C ALA A 244 32.10 10.92 -5.93
N LEU A 245 31.90 9.83 -6.66
CA LEU A 245 31.22 8.66 -6.13
C LEU A 245 32.00 8.23 -4.87
N PRO A 246 31.35 7.96 -3.74
CA PRO A 246 32.03 7.27 -2.65
C PRO A 246 32.56 5.95 -3.20
N GLU A 247 33.84 5.67 -2.97
CA GLU A 247 34.40 4.34 -3.22
C GLU A 247 33.52 3.33 -2.48
N VAL A 248 32.91 2.43 -3.23
CA VAL A 248 32.21 1.27 -2.70
C VAL A 248 33.28 0.43 -2.01
N THR A 249 33.45 0.64 -0.70
CA THR A 249 34.09 -0.36 0.15
C THR A 249 33.27 -1.62 0.00
N ALA A 250 33.94 -2.72 -0.35
CA ALA A 250 33.32 -4.01 -0.54
C ALA A 250 32.65 -4.44 0.77
N ASP A 251 31.33 -4.31 0.82
CA ASP A 251 30.52 -4.79 1.92
C ASP A 251 30.70 -6.32 2.04
N PRO A 252 31.22 -6.85 3.16
CA PRO A 252 31.47 -8.27 3.36
C PRO A 252 30.22 -9.14 3.13
N ASP A 253 29.04 -8.56 3.29
CA ASP A 253 27.76 -9.26 3.09
C ASP A 253 27.47 -9.53 1.60
N VAL A 254 27.91 -8.65 0.69
CA VAL A 254 27.75 -8.86 -0.77
C VAL A 254 28.64 -10.00 -1.27
N ALA A 255 29.84 -10.16 -0.68
CA ALA A 255 30.74 -11.25 -1.00
C ALA A 255 30.21 -12.60 -0.47
N LEU A 256 29.56 -12.61 0.69
CA LEU A 256 28.87 -13.79 1.22
C LEU A 256 27.69 -14.20 0.33
N LEU A 257 26.85 -13.24 -0.07
CA LEU A 257 25.68 -13.50 -0.92
C LEU A 257 26.07 -14.02 -2.31
N ARG A 258 27.16 -13.51 -2.90
CA ARG A 258 27.68 -14.04 -4.18
C ARG A 258 28.18 -15.47 -4.04
N ARG A 259 28.95 -15.79 -2.98
CA ARG A 259 29.42 -17.16 -2.73
C ARG A 259 28.27 -18.14 -2.50
N LEU A 260 27.22 -17.72 -1.80
CA LEU A 260 26.05 -18.55 -1.56
C LEU A 260 25.29 -18.86 -2.86
N ARG A 261 25.11 -17.84 -3.73
CA ARG A 261 24.53 -18.03 -5.06
C ARG A 261 25.36 -19.00 -5.90
N ASP A 262 26.67 -18.78 -5.99
CA ASP A 262 27.55 -19.59 -6.82
C ASP A 262 27.59 -21.06 -6.34
N ALA A 263 27.49 -21.29 -5.02
CA ALA A 263 27.39 -22.65 -4.46
C ALA A 263 26.04 -23.34 -4.75
N LEU A 264 24.95 -22.58 -4.86
CA LEU A 264 23.64 -23.09 -5.21
C LEU A 264 23.50 -23.37 -6.72
N GLU A 265 24.21 -22.61 -7.56
CA GLU A 265 24.25 -22.83 -9.01
C GLU A 265 25.16 -24.00 -9.42
N ALA A 266 26.01 -24.49 -8.51
CA ALA A 266 26.91 -25.62 -8.72
C ALA A 266 26.34 -26.98 -8.27
N LEU A 267 25.10 -27.01 -7.77
CA LEU A 267 24.33 -28.22 -7.41
C LEU A 267 23.37 -28.60 -8.53
#